data_AF-A0A2B4SAD0-F1
#
_entry.id   AF-A0A2B4SAD0-F1
#
_cell.length_a   1.000
_cell.length_b   1.000
_cell.length_c   1.000
_cell.angle_alpha   90.00
_cell.angle_beta   90.00
_cell.angle_gamma   90.00
#
_symmetry.space_group_name_H-M   'P 1'
#
loop_
_entity.id
_entity.type
_entity.pdbx_description
1 polymer ?
#
loop_
_entity_poly.entity_id
_entity_poly.type
_entity_poly.pdbx_seq_one_letter_code
_entity_poly.pdbx_strand_id
1 'polypeptide(L)' 'MHPSLAPHLHNDCLQIIEELHRCHEEHPFRKFVGECNDIKRALDTCLKKEDLKRRRKNLEESRRRQKSMQEFYAEEK' A
#
# COMPACT_ATOMS: atom_id res chain seq x y z
N MET A 1 10.42 -0.85 7.20
CA MET A 1 10.16 0.39 6.45
C MET A 1 8.73 0.32 5.91
N HIS A 2 7.80 1.12 6.43
CA HIS A 2 6.46 1.26 5.83
C HIS A 2 6.52 2.38 4.78
N PRO A 3 5.70 2.31 3.70
CA PRO A 3 5.55 3.42 2.78
C PRO A 3 4.93 4.64 3.47
N SER A 4 5.00 5.80 2.80
CA SER A 4 4.38 7.05 3.29
C SER A 4 2.88 6.84 3.54
N LEU A 5 2.43 7.09 4.77
CA LEU A 5 1.06 6.91 5.25
C LEU A 5 0.11 8.04 4.79
N ALA A 6 0.40 8.70 3.67
CA ALA A 6 -0.42 9.82 3.23
C ALA A 6 -1.85 9.34 2.93
N PRO A 7 -2.90 9.98 3.48
CA PRO A 7 -4.28 9.46 3.42
C PRO A 7 -4.77 9.16 2.00
N HIS A 8 -4.39 10.00 1.03
CA HIS A 8 -4.78 9.85 -0.37
C HIS A 8 -4.18 8.63 -1.08
N LEU A 9 -3.14 8.00 -0.51
CA LEU A 9 -2.53 6.79 -1.09
C LEU A 9 -3.23 5.50 -0.62
N HIS A 10 -3.97 5.54 0.49
CA HIS A 10 -4.35 4.34 1.24
C HIS A 10 -5.85 4.26 1.53
N ASN A 11 -6.70 4.38 0.50
CA ASN A 11 -8.16 4.32 0.65
C ASN A 11 -8.63 3.04 1.37
N ASP A 12 -8.01 1.89 1.09
CA ASP A 12 -8.40 0.60 1.69
C ASP A 12 -7.96 0.47 3.17
N CYS A 13 -6.92 1.20 3.59
CA CYS A 13 -6.31 1.08 4.93
C CYS A 13 -6.54 2.31 5.82
N LEU A 14 -7.26 3.32 5.33
CA LEU A 14 -7.44 4.63 5.93
C LEU A 14 -8.00 4.54 7.37
N GLN A 15 -8.97 3.66 7.59
CA GLN A 15 -9.56 3.46 8.92
C GLN A 15 -8.54 2.98 9.97
N ILE A 16 -7.62 2.09 9.59
CA ILE A 16 -6.59 1.57 10.50
C ILE A 16 -5.52 2.64 10.78
N ILE A 17 -5.26 3.52 9.81
CA ILE A 17 -4.35 4.66 9.99
C ILE A 17 -4.95 5.65 11.00
N GLU A 18 -6.24 5.97 10.88
CA GLU A 18 -6.95 6.83 11.82
C GLU A 18 -6.95 6.23 13.24
N GLU A 19 -7.18 4.92 13.35
CA GLU A 19 -7.14 4.21 14.63
C GLU A 19 -5.74 4.24 15.26
N LEU A 20 -4.69 4.07 14.45
CA LEU A 20 -3.31 4.17 14.91
C LEU A 20 -2.97 5.60 15.36
N HIS A 21 -3.43 6.61 14.62
CA HIS A 21 -3.27 8.01 15.00
C HIS A 21 -3.96 8.32 16.32
N ARG A 22 -5.20 7.88 16.48
CA ARG A 22 -5.95 8.04 17.72
C ARG A 22 -5.23 7.37 18.90
N CYS A 23 -4.73 6.15 18.73
CA CYS A 23 -3.95 5.46 19.76
C CYS A 23 -2.68 6.27 20.14
N HIS A 24 -1.99 6.85 19.16
CA HIS A 24 -0.82 7.70 19.43
C HIS A 24 -1.17 9.03 20.12
N GLU A 25 -2.36 9.59 19.86
CA GLU A 25 -2.86 10.80 20.53
C GLU A 25 -3.30 10.52 21.97
N GLU A 26 -4.00 9.40 22.21
CA GLU A 26 -4.42 8.96 23.54
C GLU A 26 -3.22 8.53 24.41
N HIS A 27 -2.15 8.00 23.78
CA HIS A 27 -1.01 7.41 24.45
C HIS A 27 0.36 7.99 24.00
N PRO A 28 0.60 9.30 24.19
CA PRO A 28 1.76 10.00 23.62
C PRO A 28 3.11 9.48 24.13
N PHE A 29 3.17 8.98 25.37
CA PHE A 29 4.39 8.38 25.94
C PHE A 29 4.44 6.86 25.77
N ARG A 30 3.28 6.19 25.77
CA ARG A 30 3.22 4.73 25.71
C ARG A 30 3.26 4.17 24.28
N LYS A 31 3.15 5.03 23.26
CA LYS A 31 3.52 4.68 21.87
C LYS A 31 4.94 4.12 21.77
N PHE A 32 5.86 4.57 22.64
CA PHE A 32 7.25 4.10 22.65
C PHE A 32 7.44 2.77 23.38
N VAL A 33 6.50 2.36 24.25
CA VAL A 33 6.52 1.04 24.90
C VAL A 33 5.78 -0.02 24.09
N GLY A 34 5.13 0.38 22.99
CA GLY A 34 4.49 -0.54 22.06
C GLY A 34 3.01 -0.83 22.33
N GLU A 35 2.31 0.03 23.07
CA GLU A 35 0.87 -0.13 23.35
C GLU A 35 0.01 -0.18 22.07
N CYS A 36 0.43 0.55 21.02
CA CYS A 36 -0.26 0.56 19.72
C CYS A 36 0.30 -0.46 18.70
N ASN A 37 1.14 -1.42 19.12
CA ASN A 37 1.81 -2.33 18.19
C ASN A 37 0.85 -3.27 17.46
N ASP A 38 -0.27 -3.65 18.07
CA ASP A 38 -1.24 -4.55 17.44
C ASP A 38 -1.96 -3.86 16.28
N ILE A 39 -2.37 -2.61 16.48
CA ILE A 39 -2.94 -1.76 15.42
C ILE A 39 -1.90 -1.55 14.32
N LYS A 40 -0.64 -1.31 14.69
CA LYS A 40 0.46 -1.19 13.73
C LYS A 40 0.65 -2.48 12.90
N ARG A 41 0.57 -3.67 13.50
CA ARG A 41 0.67 -4.95 12.77
C ARG A 41 -0.50 -5.14 11.80
N ALA A 42 -1.70 -4.73 12.20
CA ALA A 42 -2.86 -4.73 11.32
C ALA A 42 -2.66 -3.79 10.13
N LEU A 43 -2.14 -2.59 10.38
CA LEU A 43 -1.79 -1.62 9.33
C LEU A 43 -0.75 -2.17 8.36
N ASP A 44 0.35 -2.73 8.86
CA ASP A 44 1.41 -3.33 8.04
C ASP A 44 0.84 -4.44 7.13
N THR A 45 -0.08 -5.25 7.65
CA THR A 45 -0.77 -6.30 6.88
C THR A 45 -1.66 -5.71 5.79
N CYS A 46 -2.38 -4.63 6.09
CA CYS A 46 -3.23 -3.95 5.13
C CYS A 46 -2.40 -3.34 3.99
N LEU A 47 -1.35 -2.58 4.33
CA LEU A 47 -0.44 -1.97 3.36
C LEU A 47 0.23 -3.00 2.46
N LYS A 48 0.59 -4.17 3.02
CA LYS A 48 1.15 -5.28 2.23
C LYS A 48 0.15 -5.80 1.19
N LYS A 49 -1.14 -5.91 1.54
CA LYS A 49 -2.19 -6.31 0.58
C LYS A 49 -2.35 -5.28 -0.53
N GLU A 50 -2.35 -4.00 -0.20
CA GLU A 50 -2.45 -2.93 -1.18
C GLU A 50 -1.26 -2.91 -2.14
N ASP A 51 -0.04 -3.05 -1.62
CA ASP A 51 1.17 -3.11 -2.44
C ASP A 51 1.12 -4.30 -3.40
N LEU A 52 0.65 -5.47 -2.94
CA LEU A 52 0.46 -6.65 -3.80
C LEU A 52 -0.57 -6.40 -4.91
N LYS A 53 -1.71 -5.75 -4.60
CA LYS A 53 -2.71 -5.37 -5.61
C LYS A 53 -2.09 -4.44 -6.66
N ARG A 54 -1.35 -3.41 -6.23
CA ARG A 54 -0.68 -2.46 -7.12
C ARG A 54 0.37 -3.13 -8.00
N ARG A 55 1.22 -3.99 -7.43
CA ARG A 55 2.22 -4.76 -8.19
C ARG A 55 1.57 -5.65 -9.25
N ARG A 56 0.46 -6.31 -8.92
CA ARG A 56 -0.29 -7.13 -9.87
C ARG A 56 -0.83 -6.30 -11.03
N LYS A 57 -1.44 -5.15 -10.75
CA LYS A 57 -1.96 -4.22 -11.77
C LYS A 57 -0.83 -3.72 -12.68
N ASN A 58 0.29 -3.29 -12.11
CA ASN A 58 1.44 -2.80 -12.86
C ASN A 58 2.04 -3.88 -13.77
N LEU A 59 2.12 -5.13 -13.27
CA LEU A 59 2.59 -6.26 -14.06
C LEU A 59 1.65 -6.55 -15.24
N GLU A 60 0.34 -6.50 -15.02
CA GLU A 60 -0.65 -6.70 -16.08
C GLU A 60 -0.58 -5.61 -17.14
N GLU A 61 -0.50 -4.34 -16.73
CA GLU A 61 -0.32 -3.21 -17.65
C GLU A 61 1.00 -3.30 -18.43
N SER A 62 2.09 -3.67 -17.76
CA SER A 62 3.39 -3.87 -18.40
C SER A 62 3.32 -4.97 -19.47
N ARG A 63 2.70 -6.11 -19.18
CA ARG A 63 2.50 -7.19 -20.15
C ARG A 63 1.63 -6.77 -21.33
N ARG A 64 0.55 -6.02 -21.08
CA ARG A 64 -0.32 -5.47 -22.13
C ARG A 64 0.44 -4.53 -23.06
N ARG A 65 1.22 -3.60 -22.49
CA ARG A 65 2.07 -2.68 -23.26
C ARG A 65 3.14 -3.42 -24.05
N GLN A 66 3.79 -4.42 -23.44
CA GLN A 66 4.78 -5.23 -24.14
C GLN A 66 4.18 -5.97 -25.32
N LYS A 67 2.98 -6.56 -25.16
CA LYS A 67 2.27 -7.24 -26.23
C LYS A 67 1.88 -6.29 -27.36
N SER A 68 1.29 -5.13 -27.04
CA SER A 68 0.91 -4.14 -28.07
C SER A 68 2.10 -3.60 -28.84
N MET A 69 3.24 -3.39 -28.17
CA MET A 69 4.48 -2.98 -28.84
C MET A 69 5.00 -4.08 -29.78
N GLN A 70 4.96 -5.35 -29.36
CA GLN A 70 5.37 -6.47 -30.19
C GLN A 70 4.48 -6.63 -31.43
N GLU A 71 3.17 -6.48 -31.27
CA GLU A 71 2.20 -6.51 -32.39
C GLU A 71 2.48 -5.38 -33.38
N PHE A 72 2.67 -4.15 -32.90
CA PHE A 72 3.02 -2.98 -33.73
C PHE A 72 4.30 -3.22 -34.57
N TYR A 73 5.37 -3.71 -33.96
CA TYR A 73 6.62 -4.01 -34.68
C TYR A 73 6.51 -5.21 -35.63
N ALA A 74 5.54 -6.11 -35.43
CA ALA A 74 5.30 -7.23 -36.33
C ALA A 74 4.48 -6.83 -37.56
N GLU A 75 3.60 -5.83 -37.45
CA GLU A 75 2.83 -5.27 -38.57
C GLU A 75 3.67 -4.36 -39.49
N GLU A 76 4.71 -3.70 -38.97
CA GLU A 76 5.65 -2.90 -39.79
C GLU A 76 6.60 -3.75 -40.66
N LYS A 77 6.61 -5.08 -40.52
CA LYS A 77 7.57 -5.98 -41.17
C LYS A 77 6.93 -6.83 -42.27
#